data_AF-A0A7V2PV36-F1
#
_entry.id   AF-A0A7V2PV36-F1
#
_cell.length_a   1.000
_cell.length_b   1.000
_cell.length_c   1.000
_cell.angle_alpha   90.00
_cell.angle_beta   90.00
_cell.angle_gamma   90.00
#
_symmetry.space_group_name_H-M   'P 1'
#
loop_
_entity.id
_entity.type
_entity.pdbx_description
1 polymer ?
#
loop_
_entity_poly.entity_id
_entity_poly.type
_entity_poly.pdbx_seq_one_letter_code
_entity_poly.pdbx_strand_id
1 'polypeptide(L)' 'MNGNHKSLVVNPNTADIETLTRIPGIGGALAQRIVSARPFETIEDMQKVNGIGSAFLERIR' A
#
# COMPACT_ATOMS: atom_id res chain seq x y z
N MET A 1 0.19 21.70 -15.35
CA MET A 1 1.06 20.52 -15.12
C MET A 1 0.38 19.71 -14.02
N ASN A 2 -0.39 18.70 -14.41
CA ASN A 2 -1.30 17.98 -13.53
C ASN A 2 -0.58 16.79 -12.89
N GLY A 3 0.00 17.00 -11.69
CA GLY A 3 0.61 15.95 -10.89
C GLY A 3 -0.22 15.68 -9.64
N ASN A 4 -1.40 15.07 -9.78
CA ASN A 4 -2.06 14.43 -8.64
C ASN A 4 -1.38 13.06 -8.40
N HIS A 5 -0.10 13.09 -8.03
CA HIS A 5 0.60 11.93 -7.48
C HIS A 5 0.08 11.79 -6.06
N LYS A 6 -0.90 10.91 -5.90
CA LYS A 6 -1.49 10.68 -4.60
C LYS A 6 -0.52 9.78 -3.87
N SER A 7 0.58 10.36 -3.41
CA SER A 7 1.55 9.73 -2.53
C SER A 7 0.79 8.93 -1.49
N LEU A 8 1.24 7.72 -1.20
CA LEU A 8 0.83 6.99 0.00
C LEU A 8 0.98 7.93 1.22
N VAL A 9 -0.09 8.65 1.57
CA VAL A 9 -0.18 9.50 2.77
C VAL A 9 -0.08 8.61 4.03
N VAL A 10 -0.25 7.31 3.83
CA VAL A 10 -0.25 6.27 4.84
C VAL A 10 1.07 5.51 4.76
N ASN A 11 1.82 5.51 5.86
CA ASN A 11 3.04 4.73 5.97
C ASN A 11 2.71 3.23 6.11
N PRO A 12 3.08 2.36 5.15
CA PRO A 12 2.71 0.94 5.18
C PRO A 12 3.39 0.16 6.31
N ASN A 13 4.48 0.68 6.90
CA ASN A 13 5.20 0.04 8.01
C ASN A 13 4.55 0.31 9.38
N THR A 14 3.75 1.37 9.51
CA THR A 14 3.22 1.79 10.83
C THR A 14 1.70 1.93 10.88
N ALA A 15 1.02 2.08 9.74
CA ALA A 15 -0.43 2.23 9.70
C ALA A 15 -1.17 1.03 10.31
N ASP A 16 -2.33 1.24 10.89
CA ASP A 16 -3.21 0.14 11.28
C ASP A 16 -4.01 -0.38 10.06
N ILE A 17 -4.73 -1.49 10.28
CA ILE A 17 -5.55 -2.12 9.25
C ILE A 17 -6.61 -1.14 8.74
N GLU A 18 -7.28 -0.41 9.63
CA GLU A 18 -8.35 0.52 9.25
C GLU A 18 -7.82 1.62 8.32
N THR A 19 -6.70 2.23 8.67
CA THR A 19 -6.03 3.26 7.88
C THR A 19 -5.59 2.71 6.52
N LEU A 20 -5.06 1.49 6.47
CA LEU A 20 -4.71 0.83 5.20
C LEU A 20 -5.94 0.58 4.33
N THR A 21 -7.07 0.17 4.92
CA THR A 21 -8.31 -0.07 4.17
C THR A 21 -8.95 1.19 3.58
N ARG A 22 -8.54 2.38 4.03
CA ARG A 22 -8.95 3.65 3.41
C ARG A 22 -8.27 3.93 2.07
N ILE A 23 -7.21 3.17 1.73
CA ILE A 23 -6.55 3.27 0.43
C ILE A 23 -7.42 2.54 -0.61
N PRO A 24 -7.90 3.22 -1.67
CA PRO A 24 -8.75 2.59 -2.67
C PRO A 24 -8.05 1.37 -3.27
N GLY A 25 -8.73 0.22 -3.26
CA GLY A 25 -8.17 -1.06 -3.71
C GLY A 25 -7.49 -1.90 -2.62
N ILE A 26 -7.38 -1.41 -1.38
CA ILE A 26 -6.98 -2.20 -0.22
C ILE A 26 -8.20 -2.58 0.60
N GLY A 27 -8.63 -3.84 0.49
CA GLY A 27 -9.61 -4.42 1.41
C GLY A 27 -8.97 -4.98 2.67
N GLY A 28 -9.78 -5.36 3.67
CA GLY A 28 -9.29 -5.87 4.97
C GLY A 28 -8.31 -7.05 4.85
N ALA A 29 -8.57 -7.98 3.91
CA ALA A 29 -7.66 -9.09 3.65
C ALA A 29 -6.29 -8.64 3.12
N LEU A 30 -6.25 -7.60 2.27
CA LEU A 30 -5.00 -7.07 1.74
C LEU A 30 -4.26 -6.26 2.80
N ALA A 31 -4.97 -5.44 3.58
CA ALA A 31 -4.41 -4.71 4.71
C ALA A 31 -3.77 -5.65 5.73
N GLN A 32 -4.42 -6.77 6.06
CA GLN A 32 -3.84 -7.77 6.96
C GLN A 32 -2.53 -8.36 6.39
N ARG A 33 -2.48 -8.67 5.10
CA ARG A 33 -1.26 -9.18 4.46
C ARG A 33 -0.14 -8.14 4.47
N ILE A 34 -0.45 -6.86 4.27
CA ILE A 34 0.53 -5.76 4.36
C ILE A 34 1.11 -5.70 5.76
N VAL A 35 0.27 -5.72 6.81
CA VAL A 35 0.73 -5.71 8.21
C VAL A 35 1.60 -6.93 8.51
N SER A 36 1.21 -8.12 8.05
CA SER A 36 1.97 -9.37 8.24
C SER A 36 3.29 -9.41 7.47
N ALA A 37 3.44 -8.63 6.39
CA ALA A 37 4.64 -8.63 5.54
C ALA A 37 5.67 -7.55 5.89
N ARG A 38 5.42 -6.76 6.95
CA ARG A 38 6.36 -5.75 7.43
C ARG A 38 7.69 -6.36 7.90
N PRO A 39 8.80 -5.61 7.83
CA PRO A 39 8.92 -4.25 7.28
C PRO A 39 9.14 -4.24 5.75
N PHE A 40 8.80 -3.10 5.14
CA PHE A 40 9.14 -2.76 3.75
C PHE A 40 10.28 -1.72 3.76
N GLU A 41 11.38 -1.99 3.06
CA GLU A 41 12.49 -1.05 2.92
C GLU A 41 12.21 -0.04 1.80
N THR A 42 11.52 -0.50 0.76
CA THR A 42 11.15 0.27 -0.42
C THR A 42 9.65 0.11 -0.73
N ILE A 43 9.10 0.98 -1.58
CA ILE A 43 7.71 0.82 -2.03
C ILE A 43 7.56 -0.43 -2.90
N GLU A 44 8.60 -0.77 -3.65
CA GLU A 44 8.68 -1.96 -4.49
C GLU A 44 8.59 -3.25 -3.68
N ASP A 45 9.08 -3.27 -2.44
CA ASP A 45 8.95 -4.42 -1.54
C ASP A 45 7.49 -4.80 -1.26
N MET A 46 6.55 -3.86 -1.38
CA MET A 46 5.14 -4.15 -1.22
C MET A 46 4.63 -5.15 -2.28
N GLN A 47 5.32 -5.34 -3.42
CA GLN A 47 4.99 -6.36 -4.41
C GLN A 47 5.15 -7.80 -3.88
N LYS A 48 5.88 -7.99 -2.77
CA LYS A 48 5.95 -9.29 -2.07
C LYS A 48 4.59 -9.69 -1.46
N VAL A 49 3.69 -8.73 -1.27
CA VAL A 49 2.33 -8.97 -0.77
C VAL A 49 1.45 -9.47 -1.92
N ASN A 50 0.96 -10.69 -1.81
CA ASN A 50 0.03 -11.26 -2.79
C ASN A 50 -1.23 -10.37 -2.91
N GLY A 51 -1.46 -9.84 -4.11
CA GLY A 51 -2.51 -8.88 -4.44
C GLY A 51 -2.00 -7.45 -4.69
N ILE A 52 -0.72 -7.17 -4.44
CA ILE A 52 -0.06 -5.92 -4.78
C ILE A 52 0.86 -6.13 -5.99
N GLY A 53 0.49 -5.52 -7.12
CA GLY A 53 1.28 -5.53 -8.35
C GLY A 53 1.82 -4.14 -8.70
N SER A 54 2.68 -4.06 -9.72
CA SER A 54 3.21 -2.79 -10.25
C SER A 54 2.10 -1.79 -10.59
N ALA A 55 1.04 -2.22 -11.26
CA ALA A 55 -0.10 -1.36 -11.61
C ALA A 55 -0.81 -0.78 -10.38
N PHE A 56 -0.87 -1.52 -9.28
CA PHE A 56 -1.41 -1.01 -8.02
C PHE A 56 -0.48 0.05 -7.42
N LEU A 57 0.83 -0.23 -7.40
CA LEU A 57 1.84 0.71 -6.90
C LEU A 57 1.90 2.01 -7.71
N GLU A 58 1.81 1.93 -9.04
CA GLU A 58 1.75 3.12 -9.89
C GLU A 58 0.52 3.99 -9.62
N ARG A 59 -0.61 3.38 -9.23
CA ARG A 59 -1.84 4.12 -8.93
C ARG A 59 -1.81 4.84 -7.58
N ILE A 60 -0.93 4.42 -6.67
CA ILE A 60 -0.81 4.98 -5.31
C ILE A 60 0.52 5.71 -5.07
N ARG A 61 1.37 5.77 -6.09
CA ARG A 61 2.48 6.73 -6.17
C ARG A 61 1.91 8.13 -6.42
#